data_AF-A0A2W4JBI3-F1
#
_entry.id   AF-A0A2W4JBI3-F1
#
_cell.length_a   1.000
_cell.length_b   1.000
_cell.length_c   1.000
_cell.angle_alpha   90.00
_cell.angle_beta   90.00
_cell.angle_gamma   90.00
#
_symmetry.space_group_name_H-M   'P 1'
#
loop_
_entity.id
_entity.type
_entity.pdbx_description
1 polymer ?
#
loop_
_entity_poly.entity_id
_entity_poly.type
_entity_poly.pdbx_seq_one_letter_code
_entity_poly.pdbx_strand_id
1 'polypeptide(L)'
;MKREQAEYEWTAYPFGLKASWRLVLGVPRRVVDAVRWNRSVIPTWRSYVVAGLVGLVLGLALYFAFAWPWWPFPVAALVVTAIAFAATALTSPAARSNTARDLREAVTISPERAYLRRRLDQVKPYLKADVPIYGLQPEWQGLRYFGLLEDDGRQFAGWGLTHRLEDPAEPELEVITYRTPVSRGEAVVEVAASGDDDFDDLLERSEGQWRTLVVTVDGEASEFSLLAHQDEWWAYRTIGGRGVLLHGMQGYPREGIELARVQDFTPYLDGHVEMLRRLGTA
;
A
#
# COMPACT_ATOMS: atom_id res chain seq x y z
N MET A 1 -29.34 24.94 -0.36
CA MET A 1 -28.53 24.41 0.75
C MET A 1 -27.17 24.00 0.19
N LYS A 2 -26.16 24.83 0.43
CA LYS A 2 -24.78 24.60 -0.01
C LYS A 2 -24.12 23.65 1.00
N ARG A 3 -23.51 22.57 0.52
CA ARG A 3 -22.62 21.72 1.32
C ARG A 3 -21.42 22.58 1.71
N GLU A 4 -21.33 22.97 2.97
CA GLU A 4 -20.10 23.47 3.57
C GLU A 4 -19.09 22.30 3.54
N GLN A 5 -18.19 22.35 2.55
CA GLN A 5 -16.94 21.62 2.65
C GLN A 5 -16.19 22.30 3.80
N ALA A 6 -16.12 21.63 4.95
CA ALA A 6 -15.25 22.05 6.03
C ALA A 6 -13.83 22.21 5.46
N GLU A 7 -13.40 23.46 5.29
CA GLU A 7 -12.01 23.82 5.11
C GLU A 7 -11.31 23.43 6.41
N TYR A 8 -10.79 22.21 6.44
CA TYR A 8 -9.87 21.79 7.49
C TYR A 8 -8.58 22.60 7.30
N GLU A 9 -8.46 23.67 8.06
CA GLU A 9 -7.26 24.46 8.20
C GLU A 9 -6.25 23.62 9.01
N TRP A 10 -5.51 22.76 8.32
CA TRP A 10 -4.38 22.02 8.89
C TRP A 10 -3.28 23.02 9.24
N THR A 11 -3.35 23.56 10.45
CA THR A 11 -2.31 24.41 11.01
C THR A 11 -0.99 23.65 10.97
N ALA A 12 -0.02 24.24 10.29
CA ALA A 12 1.33 23.74 10.09
C ALA A 12 1.90 23.06 11.35
N TYR A 13 2.21 21.77 11.26
CA TYR A 13 2.97 21.08 12.29
C TYR A 13 4.42 21.59 12.31
N PRO A 14 5.06 21.73 13.49
CA PRO A 14 6.31 22.45 13.65
C PRO A 14 7.51 21.54 13.34
N PHE A 15 7.68 21.11 12.09
CA PHE A 15 8.96 20.57 11.63
C PHE A 15 9.71 21.63 10.84
N GLY A 16 10.30 22.58 11.58
CA GLY A 16 11.35 23.46 11.08
C GLY A 16 12.64 22.67 10.82
N LEU A 17 12.65 21.82 9.78
CA LEU A 17 13.86 21.17 9.31
C LEU A 17 14.49 22.07 8.24
N LYS A 18 15.54 22.78 8.63
CA LYS A 18 16.44 23.53 7.72
C LYS A 18 16.70 22.66 6.49
N ALA A 19 16.45 23.23 5.30
CA ALA A 19 16.73 22.59 4.02
C ALA A 19 18.18 22.10 4.00
N SER A 20 18.37 20.81 4.28
CA SER A 20 19.69 20.20 4.29
C SER A 20 20.05 19.84 2.85
N TRP A 21 21.31 20.05 2.46
CA TRP A 21 21.84 19.73 1.13
C TRP A 21 21.58 18.28 0.67
N ARG A 22 21.25 17.37 1.60
CA ARG A 22 20.81 15.99 1.33
C ARG A 22 19.47 15.92 0.58
N LEU A 23 18.57 16.88 0.76
CA LEU A 23 17.28 16.94 0.06
C LEU A 23 17.46 17.22 -1.44
N VAL A 24 18.44 18.06 -1.82
CA VAL A 24 18.73 18.40 -3.22
C VAL A 24 19.37 17.22 -3.95
N LEU A 25 20.31 16.52 -3.30
CA LEU A 25 20.95 15.32 -3.86
C LEU A 25 20.01 14.10 -3.94
N GLY A 26 18.90 14.10 -3.21
CA GLY A 26 17.88 13.05 -3.26
C GLY A 26 16.88 13.18 -4.41
N VAL A 27 16.86 14.30 -5.15
CA VAL A 27 15.93 14.53 -6.26
C VAL A 27 16.14 13.54 -7.42
N PRO A 28 17.37 13.26 -7.89
CA PRO A 28 17.60 12.28 -8.96
C PRO A 28 17.08 10.88 -8.60
N ARG A 29 17.29 10.45 -7.35
CA ARG A 29 16.82 9.15 -6.87
C ARG A 29 15.29 9.09 -6.83
N ARG A 30 14.63 10.13 -6.32
CA ARG A 30 13.16 10.24 -6.29
C ARG A 30 12.54 10.27 -7.68
N VAL A 31 13.20 10.90 -8.65
CA VAL A 31 12.80 10.87 -10.07
C VAL A 31 12.91 9.47 -10.64
N VAL A 32 14.01 8.75 -10.37
CA VAL A 32 14.18 7.36 -10.80
C VAL A 32 13.12 6.46 -10.17
N ASP A 33 12.84 6.61 -8.88
CA ASP A 33 11.84 5.81 -8.18
C ASP A 33 10.43 6.08 -8.72
N ALA A 34 10.06 7.34 -8.95
CA ALA A 34 8.78 7.71 -9.55
C ALA A 34 8.54 7.06 -10.92
N VAL A 35 9.58 7.01 -11.76
CA VAL A 35 9.51 6.35 -13.07
C VAL A 35 9.49 4.82 -12.93
N ARG A 36 10.24 4.27 -11.96
CA ARG A 36 10.31 2.83 -11.70
C ARG A 36 8.99 2.24 -11.20
N TRP A 37 8.26 2.97 -10.36
CA TRP A 37 6.99 2.52 -9.77
C TRP A 37 5.80 2.61 -10.74
N ASN A 38 5.85 3.51 -11.71
CA ASN A 38 4.75 3.72 -12.67
C ASN A 38 4.91 3.00 -14.01
N ARG A 39 6.04 2.30 -14.24
CA ARG A 39 6.26 1.53 -15.47
C ARG A 39 5.35 0.31 -15.53
N SER A 40 4.77 0.04 -16.69
CA SER A 40 3.89 -1.13 -16.88
C SER A 40 4.65 -2.43 -17.11
N VAL A 41 5.95 -2.36 -17.41
CA VAL A 41 6.79 -3.54 -17.66
C VAL A 41 8.04 -3.50 -16.79
N ILE A 42 8.22 -4.55 -15.99
CA ILE A 42 9.42 -4.72 -15.15
C ILE A 42 10.48 -5.42 -16.02
N PRO A 43 11.63 -4.78 -16.29
CA PRO A 43 12.72 -5.42 -17.00
C PRO A 43 13.28 -6.56 -16.16
N THR A 44 13.26 -7.76 -16.73
CA THR A 44 13.97 -8.90 -16.15
C THR A 44 15.47 -8.75 -16.36
N TRP A 45 16.29 -9.37 -15.50
CA TRP A 45 17.75 -9.38 -15.67
C TRP A 45 18.17 -9.90 -17.06
N ARG A 46 17.41 -10.84 -17.62
CA ARG A 46 17.60 -11.41 -18.97
C ARG A 46 17.55 -10.34 -20.07
N SER A 47 16.67 -9.34 -19.93
CA SER A 47 16.52 -8.27 -20.93
C SER A 47 17.81 -7.44 -21.06
N TYR A 48 18.47 -7.16 -19.93
CA TYR A 48 19.75 -6.45 -19.92
C TYR A 48 20.90 -7.31 -20.45
N VAL A 49 20.90 -8.61 -20.15
CA VAL A 49 21.91 -9.54 -20.71
C VAL A 49 21.80 -9.60 -22.24
N VAL A 50 20.59 -9.75 -22.79
CA VAL A 50 20.36 -9.76 -24.23
C VAL A 50 20.79 -8.43 -24.87
N ALA A 51 20.40 -7.29 -24.27
CA ALA A 51 20.80 -5.98 -24.78
C ALA A 51 22.32 -5.78 -24.77
N GLY A 52 22.99 -6.18 -23.69
CA GLY A 52 24.45 -6.14 -23.57
C GLY A 52 25.14 -7.01 -24.62
N LEU A 53 24.64 -8.21 -24.87
CA LEU A 53 25.16 -9.12 -25.90
C LEU A 53 24.97 -8.54 -27.32
N VAL A 54 23.80 -8.00 -27.63
CA VAL A 54 23.53 -7.35 -28.93
C VAL A 54 24.46 -6.15 -29.13
N GLY A 55 24.61 -5.31 -28.12
CA GLY A 55 25.53 -4.17 -28.17
C GLY A 55 26.99 -4.61 -28.31
N LEU A 56 27.41 -5.68 -27.63
CA LEU A 56 28.75 -6.23 -27.75
C LEU A 56 29.01 -6.77 -29.16
N VAL A 57 28.09 -7.55 -29.73
CA VAL A 57 28.21 -8.09 -31.10
C VAL A 57 28.31 -6.95 -32.11
N LEU A 58 27.46 -5.93 -31.99
CA LEU A 58 27.48 -4.76 -32.87
C LEU A 58 28.80 -3.97 -32.74
N GLY A 59 29.27 -3.77 -31.51
CA GLY A 59 30.52 -3.07 -31.23
C GLY A 59 31.75 -3.81 -31.76
N LEU A 60 31.78 -5.14 -31.60
CA LEU A 60 32.86 -5.97 -32.15
C LEU A 60 32.86 -5.95 -33.68
N ALA A 61 31.69 -6.03 -34.32
CA ALA A 61 31.58 -5.94 -35.78
C ALA A 61 32.15 -4.61 -36.31
N LEU A 62 31.85 -3.49 -35.65
CA LEU A 62 32.36 -2.16 -36.01
C LEU A 62 33.84 -1.99 -35.67
N TYR A 63 34.33 -2.61 -34.60
CA TYR A 63 35.76 -2.67 -34.30
C TYR A 63 36.53 -3.38 -35.40
N PHE A 64 36.07 -4.55 -35.86
CA PHE A 64 36.75 -5.29 -36.93
C PHE A 64 36.64 -4.61 -38.30
N ALA A 65 35.53 -3.91 -38.57
CA ALA A 65 35.34 -3.22 -39.84
C ALA A 65 36.05 -1.85 -39.93
N PHE A 66 36.13 -1.11 -38.82
CA PHE A 66 36.54 0.31 -38.83
C PHE A 66 37.55 0.68 -37.74
N ALA A 67 38.06 -0.28 -36.95
CA ALA A 67 38.90 -0.04 -35.76
C ALA A 67 38.24 0.88 -34.72
N TRP A 68 36.91 0.95 -34.70
CA TRP A 68 36.16 1.75 -33.74
C TRP A 68 36.15 1.10 -32.35
N PRO A 69 36.15 1.88 -31.25
CA PRO A 69 36.03 1.31 -29.91
C PRO A 69 34.73 0.51 -29.79
N TRP A 70 34.81 -0.76 -29.38
CA TRP A 70 33.65 -1.65 -29.25
C TRP A 70 32.86 -1.45 -27.95
N TRP A 71 33.51 -0.95 -26.90
CA TRP A 71 32.95 -0.81 -25.56
C TRP A 71 31.76 0.17 -25.39
N PRO A 72 31.56 1.23 -26.19
CA PRO A 72 30.42 2.12 -26.00
C PRO A 72 29.10 1.46 -26.44
N PHE A 73 29.13 0.48 -27.34
CA PHE A 73 27.94 -0.18 -27.86
C PHE A 73 27.17 -1.03 -26.83
N PRO A 74 27.79 -1.90 -26.01
CA PRO A 74 27.08 -2.59 -24.94
C PRO A 74 26.53 -1.61 -23.89
N VAL A 75 27.25 -0.54 -23.54
CA VAL A 75 26.77 0.49 -22.61
C VAL A 75 25.57 1.23 -23.19
N ALA A 76 25.64 1.65 -24.45
CA ALA A 76 24.55 2.33 -25.14
C ALA A 76 23.30 1.43 -25.24
N ALA A 77 23.47 0.14 -25.56
CA ALA A 77 22.36 -0.81 -25.62
C ALA A 77 21.66 -0.98 -24.26
N LEU A 78 22.43 -1.05 -23.16
CA LEU A 78 21.88 -1.09 -21.80
C LEU A 78 21.10 0.19 -21.45
N VAL A 79 21.65 1.36 -21.80
CA VAL A 79 21.02 2.66 -21.56
C VAL A 79 19.71 2.79 -22.37
N VAL A 80 19.74 2.47 -23.66
CA VAL A 80 18.55 2.50 -24.53
C VAL A 80 17.48 1.55 -24.00
N THR A 81 17.87 0.36 -23.55
CA THR A 81 16.96 -0.61 -22.93
C THR A 81 16.32 -0.02 -21.68
N ALA A 82 17.12 0.57 -20.78
CA ALA A 82 16.60 1.23 -19.58
C ALA A 82 15.63 2.37 -19.91
N ILE A 83 15.93 3.19 -20.93
CA ILE A 83 15.05 4.27 -21.40
C ILE A 83 13.75 3.71 -21.99
N ALA A 84 13.82 2.65 -22.79
CA ALA A 84 12.63 2.02 -23.38
C ALA A 84 11.68 1.48 -22.29
N PHE A 85 12.22 0.82 -21.27
CA PHE A 85 11.42 0.38 -20.12
C PHE A 85 10.88 1.55 -19.29
N ALA A 86 11.68 2.60 -19.08
CA ALA A 86 11.23 3.82 -18.41
C ALA A 86 10.09 4.52 -19.17
N ALA A 87 10.14 4.53 -20.51
CA ALA A 87 9.10 5.12 -21.35
C ALA A 87 7.74 4.42 -21.20
N THR A 88 7.73 3.15 -20.75
CA THR A 88 6.46 2.45 -20.46
C THR A 88 5.68 3.07 -19.30
N ALA A 89 6.29 3.93 -18.49
CA ALA A 89 5.57 4.73 -17.49
C ALA A 89 4.65 5.80 -18.11
N LEU A 90 4.73 6.04 -19.42
CA LEU A 90 4.00 7.10 -20.14
C LEU A 90 3.03 6.58 -21.20
N THR A 91 2.87 5.27 -21.32
CA THR A 91 2.13 4.59 -22.40
C THR A 91 0.61 4.64 -22.23
N SER A 92 0.09 4.62 -21.00
CA SER A 92 -1.35 4.76 -20.72
C SER A 92 -1.69 6.15 -20.17
N PRO A 93 -2.91 6.67 -20.39
CA PRO A 93 -3.35 7.95 -19.82
C PRO A 93 -3.25 7.99 -18.28
N ALA A 94 -3.56 6.87 -17.63
CA ALA A 94 -3.45 6.73 -16.17
C ALA A 94 -1.98 6.72 -15.71
N ALA A 95 -1.12 5.92 -16.35
CA ALA A 95 0.31 5.86 -16.02
C ALA A 95 1.01 7.20 -16.26
N ARG A 96 0.64 7.93 -17.33
CA ARG A 96 1.15 9.28 -17.61
C ARG A 96 0.72 10.29 -16.54
N SER A 97 -0.53 10.24 -16.10
CA SER A 97 -1.03 11.12 -15.04
C SER A 97 -0.31 10.85 -13.71
N ASN A 98 -0.14 9.58 -13.34
CA ASN A 98 0.56 9.17 -12.12
C ASN A 98 2.04 9.56 -12.18
N THR A 99 2.74 9.21 -13.26
CA THR A 99 4.15 9.58 -13.46
C THR A 99 4.36 11.10 -13.44
N ALA A 100 3.48 11.88 -14.10
CA ALA A 100 3.58 13.34 -14.10
C ALA A 100 3.25 13.98 -12.75
N ARG A 101 2.44 13.33 -11.91
CA ARG A 101 2.20 13.75 -10.52
C ARG A 101 3.43 13.47 -9.67
N ASP A 102 3.96 12.27 -9.74
CA ASP A 102 5.07 11.81 -8.90
C ASP A 102 6.38 12.54 -9.25
N LEU A 103 6.62 12.83 -10.53
CA LEU A 103 7.73 13.68 -10.97
C LEU A 103 7.58 15.12 -10.49
N ARG A 104 6.37 15.69 -10.50
CA ARG A 104 6.14 17.02 -9.94
C ARG A 104 6.41 17.06 -8.44
N GLU A 105 6.00 16.02 -7.71
CA GLU A 105 6.31 15.90 -6.28
C GLU A 105 7.80 15.70 -5.99
N ALA A 106 8.50 14.91 -6.82
CA ALA A 106 9.94 14.70 -6.70
C ALA A 106 10.75 16.00 -6.89
N VAL A 107 10.25 16.92 -7.71
CA VAL A 107 10.93 18.17 -8.08
C VAL A 107 10.48 19.37 -7.23
N THR A 108 9.33 19.31 -6.53
CA THR A 108 8.91 20.38 -5.61
C THR A 108 9.72 20.42 -4.31
N ILE A 109 10.22 21.61 -3.96
CA ILE A 109 11.17 21.87 -2.85
C ILE A 109 10.52 21.92 -1.45
N SER A 110 9.21 21.72 -1.30
CA SER A 110 8.61 21.53 0.04
C SER A 110 8.20 20.06 0.25
N PRO A 111 9.07 19.24 0.85
CA PRO A 111 8.73 17.88 1.30
C PRO A 111 7.40 17.84 2.04
N GLU A 112 7.13 18.88 2.83
CA GLU A 112 5.90 19.04 3.60
C GLU A 112 4.63 19.05 2.74
N ARG A 113 4.58 19.82 1.64
CA ARG A 113 3.38 19.84 0.77
C ARG A 113 3.21 18.54 -0.01
N ALA A 114 4.31 17.92 -0.46
CA ALA A 114 4.24 16.63 -1.14
C ALA A 114 3.76 15.54 -0.17
N TYR A 115 4.24 15.59 1.08
CA TYR A 115 3.81 14.72 2.16
C TYR A 115 2.33 14.89 2.48
N LEU A 116 1.87 16.12 2.73
CA LEU A 116 0.46 16.44 2.98
C LEU A 116 -0.42 16.02 1.80
N ARG A 117 0.04 16.17 0.57
CA ARG A 117 -0.70 15.73 -0.61
C ARG A 117 -0.83 14.22 -0.69
N ARG A 118 0.25 13.46 -0.44
CA ARG A 118 0.20 11.99 -0.37
C ARG A 118 -0.70 11.52 0.76
N ARG A 119 -0.71 12.22 1.89
CA ARG A 119 -1.63 11.97 3.01
C ARG A 119 -3.09 12.12 2.58
N LEU A 120 -3.42 13.22 1.91
CA LEU A 120 -4.76 13.42 1.36
C LEU A 120 -5.09 12.38 0.28
N ASP A 121 -4.13 11.98 -0.53
CA ASP A 121 -4.33 10.95 -1.57
C ASP A 121 -4.57 9.55 -0.96
N GLN A 122 -3.93 9.19 0.15
CA GLN A 122 -4.19 7.94 0.89
C GLN A 122 -5.59 7.90 1.51
N VAL A 123 -6.10 9.04 1.98
CA VAL A 123 -7.42 9.12 2.64
C VAL A 123 -8.57 9.18 1.64
N LYS A 124 -8.35 9.74 0.44
CA LYS A 124 -9.39 9.91 -0.58
C LYS A 124 -10.19 8.64 -0.89
N PRO A 125 -9.58 7.45 -1.06
CA PRO A 125 -10.31 6.21 -1.27
C PRO A 125 -11.22 5.84 -0.09
N TYR A 126 -10.78 6.06 1.14
CA TYR A 126 -11.57 5.79 2.35
C TYR A 126 -12.75 6.77 2.49
N LEU A 127 -12.54 8.06 2.21
CA LEU A 127 -13.62 9.07 2.24
C LEU A 127 -14.65 8.89 1.12
N LYS A 128 -14.28 8.22 0.04
CA LYS A 128 -15.16 7.93 -1.10
C LYS A 128 -15.79 6.54 -1.04
N ALA A 129 -15.49 5.76 -0.01
CA ALA A 129 -16.08 4.44 0.15
C ALA A 129 -17.61 4.56 0.18
N ASP A 130 -18.26 3.72 -0.61
CA ASP A 130 -19.73 3.60 -0.68
C ASP A 130 -20.26 2.58 0.33
N VAL A 131 -19.41 2.10 1.22
CA VAL A 131 -19.70 1.15 2.29
C VAL A 131 -19.20 1.69 3.64
N PRO A 132 -19.86 1.35 4.77
CA PRO A 132 -19.39 1.77 6.08
C PRO A 132 -18.06 1.10 6.41
N ILE A 133 -17.03 1.88 6.71
CA ILE A 133 -15.73 1.36 7.13
C ILE A 133 -15.72 1.21 8.65
N TYR A 134 -15.36 0.03 9.14
CA TYR A 134 -15.26 -0.26 10.56
C TYR A 134 -13.80 -0.21 11.04
N GLY A 135 -13.62 0.18 12.29
CA GLY A 135 -12.36 0.07 13.02
C GLY A 135 -12.65 0.01 14.52
N LEU A 136 -11.60 0.00 15.35
CA LEU A 136 -11.78 0.03 16.81
C LEU A 136 -12.43 1.34 17.27
N GLN A 137 -13.21 1.26 18.34
CA GLN A 137 -13.90 2.39 18.97
C GLN A 137 -12.98 3.60 19.21
N PRO A 138 -13.48 4.85 19.17
CA PRO A 138 -12.67 6.06 19.39
C PRO A 138 -11.87 6.07 20.70
N GLU A 139 -12.40 5.45 21.74
CA GLU A 139 -11.81 5.37 23.09
C GLU A 139 -10.60 4.43 23.15
N TRP A 140 -10.44 3.53 22.16
CA TRP A 140 -9.31 2.62 22.11
C TRP A 140 -7.97 3.38 22.02
N GLN A 141 -7.05 2.99 22.90
CA GLN A 141 -5.73 3.59 23.03
C GLN A 141 -4.70 2.76 22.26
N GLY A 142 -3.98 3.39 21.35
CA GLY A 142 -2.94 2.75 20.55
C GLY A 142 -2.74 3.42 19.20
N LEU A 143 -1.82 2.86 18.40
CA LEU A 143 -1.53 3.33 17.06
C LEU A 143 -2.59 2.87 16.07
N ARG A 144 -3.04 3.79 15.23
CA ARG A 144 -4.05 3.57 14.19
C ARG A 144 -3.48 3.98 12.84
N TYR A 145 -3.62 3.15 11.82
CA TYR A 145 -3.17 3.54 10.48
C TYR A 145 -3.92 2.81 9.39
N PHE A 146 -3.82 3.36 8.17
CA PHE A 146 -4.33 2.71 6.97
C PHE A 146 -3.53 1.43 6.70
N GLY A 147 -4.25 0.32 6.56
CA GLY A 147 -3.72 -0.99 6.21
C GLY A 147 -3.96 -1.29 4.74
N LEU A 148 -4.57 -2.45 4.47
CA LEU A 148 -4.92 -2.93 3.14
C LEU A 148 -5.83 -1.93 2.42
N LEU A 149 -5.45 -1.58 1.19
CA LEU A 149 -6.34 -0.94 0.24
C LEU A 149 -6.22 -1.69 -1.07
N GLU A 150 -7.26 -2.43 -1.40
CA GLU A 150 -7.34 -3.18 -2.65
C GLU A 150 -8.53 -2.65 -3.45
N ASP A 151 -8.27 -2.10 -4.64
CA ASP A 151 -9.29 -1.63 -5.59
C ASP A 151 -8.73 -1.83 -7.01
N ASP A 152 -8.46 -3.09 -7.39
CA ASP A 152 -7.97 -3.44 -8.74
C ASP A 152 -9.09 -3.41 -9.80
N GLY A 153 -10.32 -3.01 -9.44
CA GLY A 153 -11.43 -2.89 -10.38
C GLY A 153 -11.82 -4.19 -11.10
N ARG A 154 -11.31 -5.36 -10.68
CA ARG A 154 -11.53 -6.65 -11.36
C ARG A 154 -12.09 -7.76 -10.48
N GLN A 155 -11.89 -7.78 -9.16
CA GLN A 155 -12.42 -8.89 -8.35
C GLN A 155 -12.85 -8.49 -6.93
N PHE A 156 -11.99 -7.85 -6.15
CA PHE A 156 -12.32 -7.45 -4.78
C PHE A 156 -12.00 -5.98 -4.53
N ALA A 157 -12.83 -5.34 -3.70
CA ALA A 157 -12.51 -4.03 -3.19
C ALA A 157 -12.67 -4.04 -1.67
N GLY A 158 -11.59 -3.72 -0.96
CA GLY A 158 -11.49 -3.80 0.49
C GLY A 158 -10.79 -2.59 1.09
N TRP A 159 -11.29 -2.13 2.24
CA TRP A 159 -10.68 -1.07 3.04
C TRP A 159 -10.28 -1.64 4.40
N GLY A 160 -8.98 -1.77 4.61
CA GLY A 160 -8.32 -2.20 5.83
C GLY A 160 -7.88 -1.01 6.68
N LEU A 161 -8.19 -1.10 7.97
CA LEU A 161 -7.70 -0.21 9.02
C LEU A 161 -6.94 -1.06 10.05
N THR A 162 -5.68 -0.70 10.31
CA THR A 162 -4.79 -1.42 11.21
C THR A 162 -4.70 -0.70 12.56
N HIS A 163 -4.63 -1.51 13.62
CA HIS A 163 -4.56 -1.13 15.01
C HIS A 163 -3.42 -1.90 15.67
N ARG A 164 -2.46 -1.18 16.22
CA ARG A 164 -1.35 -1.77 16.98
C ARG A 164 -1.28 -1.12 18.35
N LEU A 165 -0.98 -1.91 19.37
CA LEU A 165 -0.63 -1.36 20.67
C LEU A 165 0.67 -0.53 20.56
N GLU A 166 1.03 0.22 21.61
CA GLU A 166 2.05 1.25 21.51
C GLU A 166 3.45 0.75 21.10
N ASP A 167 3.83 -0.51 21.31
CA ASP A 167 5.14 -1.02 20.90
C ASP A 167 5.11 -1.52 19.44
N PRO A 168 6.07 -1.13 18.57
CA PRO A 168 6.17 -1.73 17.24
C PRO A 168 6.37 -3.26 17.24
N ALA A 169 6.82 -3.89 18.33
CA ALA A 169 6.89 -5.34 18.49
C ALA A 169 5.57 -5.98 18.95
N GLU A 170 4.57 -5.17 19.31
CA GLU A 170 3.27 -5.69 19.72
C GLU A 170 2.45 -6.19 18.53
N PRO A 171 1.58 -7.19 18.76
CA PRO A 171 0.75 -7.78 17.73
C PRO A 171 -0.27 -6.76 17.23
N GLU A 172 -0.70 -6.95 16.00
CA GLU A 172 -1.62 -6.06 15.30
C GLU A 172 -2.99 -6.70 15.13
N LEU A 173 -3.98 -5.84 14.99
CA LEU A 173 -5.31 -6.16 14.49
C LEU A 173 -5.59 -5.32 13.26
N GLU A 174 -5.99 -5.96 12.18
CA GLU A 174 -6.52 -5.31 11.00
C GLU A 174 -8.02 -5.57 10.88
N VAL A 175 -8.77 -4.52 10.56
CA VAL A 175 -10.21 -4.55 10.31
C VAL A 175 -10.46 -4.18 8.87
N ILE A 176 -10.96 -5.13 8.08
CA ILE A 176 -11.16 -4.99 6.64
C ILE A 176 -12.65 -5.04 6.33
N THR A 177 -13.14 -4.04 5.60
CA THR A 177 -14.50 -4.05 5.06
C THR A 177 -14.48 -4.24 3.55
N TYR A 178 -15.22 -5.23 3.05
CA TYR A 178 -15.32 -5.54 1.63
C TYR A 178 -16.55 -4.89 0.98
N ARG A 179 -16.33 -4.23 -0.17
CA ARG A 179 -17.39 -3.80 -1.08
C ARG A 179 -18.05 -5.00 -1.73
N THR A 180 -17.27 -5.87 -2.35
CA THR A 180 -17.78 -7.02 -3.09
C THR A 180 -18.29 -8.07 -2.10
N PRO A 181 -19.43 -8.73 -2.36
CA PRO A 181 -19.82 -9.90 -1.59
C PRO A 181 -18.72 -10.96 -1.68
N VAL A 182 -18.19 -11.36 -0.52
CA VAL A 182 -17.16 -12.40 -0.41
C VAL A 182 -17.58 -13.39 0.66
N SER A 183 -17.34 -14.67 0.44
CA SER A 183 -17.45 -15.69 1.47
C SER A 183 -16.33 -15.53 2.51
N ARG A 184 -16.50 -16.14 3.69
CA ARG A 184 -15.47 -16.13 4.74
C ARG A 184 -14.14 -16.76 4.30
N GLY A 185 -14.19 -17.80 3.46
CA GLY A 185 -13.01 -18.48 2.95
C GLY A 185 -12.25 -17.59 1.96
N GLU A 186 -12.96 -17.02 0.98
CA GLU A 186 -12.40 -16.04 0.05
C GLU A 186 -11.76 -14.86 0.80
N ALA A 187 -12.46 -14.29 1.80
CA ALA A 187 -11.92 -13.18 2.59
C ALA A 187 -10.59 -13.53 3.30
N VAL A 188 -10.47 -14.73 3.87
CA VAL A 188 -9.22 -15.19 4.49
C VAL A 188 -8.12 -15.38 3.45
N VAL A 189 -8.43 -16.01 2.32
CA VAL A 189 -7.46 -16.25 1.25
C VAL A 189 -6.95 -14.94 0.66
N GLU A 190 -7.79 -13.94 0.42
CA GLU A 190 -7.33 -12.64 -0.09
C GLU A 190 -6.32 -11.96 0.84
N VAL A 191 -6.55 -12.01 2.16
CA VAL A 191 -5.59 -11.44 3.13
C VAL A 191 -4.33 -12.27 3.22
N ALA A 192 -4.45 -13.60 3.29
CA ALA A 192 -3.30 -14.49 3.44
C ALA A 192 -2.44 -14.62 2.17
N ALA A 193 -3.06 -14.55 0.99
CA ALA A 193 -2.41 -14.57 -0.33
C ALA A 193 -1.66 -13.26 -0.66
N SER A 194 -1.74 -12.25 0.20
CA SER A 194 -0.82 -11.10 0.14
C SER A 194 0.63 -11.49 0.52
N GLY A 195 0.86 -12.71 1.02
CA GLY A 195 2.17 -13.37 1.18
C GLY A 195 2.56 -14.29 0.01
N ASP A 196 3.74 -14.93 0.09
CA ASP A 196 4.28 -15.85 -0.94
C ASP A 196 3.64 -17.27 -0.92
N ASP A 197 2.53 -17.48 -0.20
CA ASP A 197 1.93 -18.81 0.05
C ASP A 197 1.03 -19.31 -1.10
N ASP A 198 0.95 -20.63 -1.28
CA ASP A 198 0.12 -21.28 -2.31
C ASP A 198 -1.38 -21.23 -1.96
N PHE A 199 -2.21 -20.97 -2.96
CA PHE A 199 -3.65 -20.73 -2.83
C PHE A 199 -4.41 -21.95 -2.27
N ASP A 200 -4.01 -23.16 -2.67
CA ASP A 200 -4.65 -24.40 -2.22
C ASP A 200 -4.37 -24.68 -0.74
N ASP A 201 -3.15 -24.39 -0.26
CA ASP A 201 -2.78 -24.50 1.16
C ASP A 201 -3.56 -23.50 2.02
N LEU A 202 -3.81 -22.29 1.50
CA LEU A 202 -4.60 -21.25 2.17
C LEU A 202 -6.09 -21.63 2.28
N LEU A 203 -6.64 -22.25 1.23
CA LEU A 203 -8.02 -22.75 1.24
C LEU A 203 -8.19 -23.90 2.23
N GLU A 204 -7.28 -24.86 2.25
CA GLU A 204 -7.30 -25.97 3.21
C GLU A 204 -7.16 -25.47 4.66
N ARG A 205 -6.31 -24.45 4.91
CA ARG A 205 -6.26 -23.73 6.19
C ARG A 205 -7.60 -23.07 6.55
N SER A 206 -8.33 -22.54 5.57
CA SER A 206 -9.62 -21.85 5.76
C SER A 206 -10.81 -22.79 6.01
N GLU A 207 -10.68 -24.08 5.68
CA GLU A 207 -11.68 -25.12 5.97
C GLU A 207 -11.62 -25.66 7.41
N GLY A 208 -10.74 -25.09 8.24
CA GLY A 208 -10.57 -25.45 9.65
C GLY A 208 -11.84 -25.30 10.51
N GLN A 209 -11.76 -25.76 11.77
CA GLN A 209 -12.87 -25.65 12.70
C GLN A 209 -13.13 -24.19 13.10
N TRP A 210 -14.15 -23.60 12.49
CA TRP A 210 -14.66 -22.28 12.84
C TRP A 210 -15.33 -22.30 14.21
N ARG A 211 -14.94 -21.36 15.05
CA ARG A 211 -15.55 -21.09 16.36
C ARG A 211 -16.33 -19.79 16.30
N THR A 212 -17.10 -19.50 17.35
CA THR A 212 -17.75 -18.20 17.48
C THR A 212 -16.87 -17.25 18.29
N LEU A 213 -16.66 -16.05 17.77
CA LEU A 213 -16.12 -14.91 18.50
C LEU A 213 -17.21 -13.84 18.60
N VAL A 214 -17.51 -13.39 19.81
CA VAL A 214 -18.46 -12.28 20.01
C VAL A 214 -17.69 -10.97 19.97
N VAL A 215 -18.09 -10.09 19.07
CA VAL A 215 -17.53 -8.76 18.86
C VAL A 215 -18.65 -7.75 19.00
N THR A 216 -18.43 -6.67 19.75
CA THR A 216 -19.40 -5.58 19.83
C THR A 216 -19.25 -4.71 18.58
N VAL A 217 -20.32 -4.47 17.83
CA VAL A 217 -20.32 -3.63 16.63
C VAL A 217 -21.37 -2.55 16.81
N ASP A 218 -20.96 -1.29 16.82
CA ASP A 218 -21.83 -0.14 17.09
C ASP A 218 -22.66 -0.30 18.39
N GLY A 219 -22.06 -0.93 19.41
CA GLY A 219 -22.72 -1.21 20.70
C GLY A 219 -23.57 -2.48 20.76
N GLU A 220 -23.71 -3.22 19.65
CA GLU A 220 -24.47 -4.47 19.59
C GLU A 220 -23.57 -5.71 19.50
N ALA A 221 -23.85 -6.74 20.29
CA ALA A 221 -23.11 -7.99 20.23
C ALA A 221 -23.36 -8.71 18.88
N SER A 222 -22.27 -9.06 18.20
CA SER A 222 -22.28 -9.70 16.89
C SER A 222 -21.38 -10.93 16.87
N GLU A 223 -21.87 -12.03 16.32
CA GLU A 223 -21.15 -13.29 16.24
C GLU A 223 -20.30 -13.39 14.96
N PHE A 224 -18.99 -13.39 15.11
CA PHE A 224 -18.05 -13.62 14.03
C PHE A 224 -17.66 -15.09 13.98
N SER A 225 -17.51 -15.63 12.77
CA SER A 225 -16.87 -16.93 12.56
C SER A 225 -15.38 -16.74 12.72
N LEU A 226 -14.78 -17.32 13.76
CA LEU A 226 -13.37 -17.28 14.10
C LEU A 226 -12.64 -18.52 13.59
N LEU A 227 -11.60 -18.30 12.80
CA LEU A 227 -10.60 -19.28 12.43
C LEU A 227 -9.28 -18.89 13.11
N ALA A 228 -8.78 -19.74 14.00
CA ALA A 228 -7.49 -19.52 14.65
C ALA A 228 -6.43 -20.43 14.02
N HIS A 229 -5.26 -19.89 13.74
CA HIS A 229 -4.09 -20.61 13.27
C HIS A 229 -2.89 -20.39 14.20
N GLN A 230 -1.73 -20.96 13.86
CA GLN A 230 -0.54 -20.96 14.71
C GLN A 230 -0.12 -19.54 15.10
N ASP A 231 0.12 -18.65 14.12
CA ASP A 231 0.68 -17.32 14.38
C ASP A 231 -0.32 -16.17 14.19
N GLU A 232 -1.54 -16.48 13.78
CA GLU A 232 -2.55 -15.49 13.40
C GLU A 232 -3.97 -16.06 13.53
N TRP A 233 -4.96 -15.19 13.42
CA TRP A 233 -6.35 -15.57 13.43
C TRP A 233 -7.20 -14.62 12.60
N TRP A 234 -8.32 -15.14 12.12
CA TRP A 234 -9.28 -14.39 11.32
C TRP A 234 -10.66 -14.53 11.91
N ALA A 235 -11.43 -13.45 11.95
CA ALA A 235 -12.84 -13.51 12.32
C ALA A 235 -13.68 -12.79 11.27
N TYR A 236 -14.67 -13.46 10.71
CA TYR A 236 -15.49 -12.93 9.62
C TYR A 236 -16.98 -12.86 9.99
N ARG A 237 -17.65 -11.77 9.59
CA ARG A 237 -19.10 -11.64 9.63
C ARG A 237 -19.59 -10.76 8.49
N THR A 238 -20.80 -11.03 7.99
CA THR A 238 -21.51 -10.10 7.10
C THR A 238 -22.35 -9.12 7.92
N ILE A 239 -22.12 -7.82 7.76
CA ILE A 239 -22.85 -6.74 8.44
C ILE A 239 -23.44 -5.82 7.37
N GLY A 240 -24.76 -5.62 7.39
CA GLY A 240 -25.45 -4.78 6.38
C GLY A 240 -25.23 -5.26 4.94
N GLY A 241 -25.04 -6.57 4.72
CA GLY A 241 -24.78 -7.16 3.41
C GLY A 241 -23.33 -7.02 2.92
N ARG A 242 -22.41 -6.53 3.74
CA ARG A 242 -20.98 -6.39 3.42
C ARG A 242 -20.13 -7.29 4.31
N GLY A 243 -19.08 -7.87 3.75
CA GLY A 243 -18.14 -8.68 4.51
C GLY A 243 -17.27 -7.80 5.41
N VAL A 244 -17.16 -8.14 6.68
CA VAL A 244 -16.24 -7.54 7.64
C VAL A 244 -15.33 -8.63 8.18
N LEU A 245 -14.04 -8.45 7.98
CA LEU A 245 -12.99 -9.38 8.39
C LEU A 245 -12.11 -8.71 9.44
N LEU A 246 -11.83 -9.43 10.51
CA LEU A 246 -10.79 -9.14 11.48
C LEU A 246 -9.63 -10.07 11.20
N HIS A 247 -8.42 -9.53 11.07
CA HIS A 247 -7.18 -10.29 10.98
C HIS A 247 -6.27 -9.86 12.12
N GLY A 248 -5.99 -10.76 13.05
CA GLY A 248 -5.14 -10.46 14.19
C GLY A 248 -3.94 -11.37 14.26
N MET A 249 -2.79 -10.81 14.61
CA MET A 249 -1.60 -11.59 14.96
C MET A 249 -1.83 -12.32 16.30
N GLN A 250 -1.16 -13.45 16.48
CA GLN A 250 -1.19 -14.15 17.76
C GLN A 250 -0.64 -13.25 18.87
N GLY A 251 -1.31 -13.27 20.03
CA GLY A 251 -1.03 -12.35 21.14
C GLY A 251 -1.93 -11.12 21.18
N TYR A 252 -2.60 -10.75 20.07
CA TYR A 252 -3.62 -9.70 20.10
C TYR A 252 -4.86 -10.18 20.87
N PRO A 253 -5.38 -9.43 21.86
CA PRO A 253 -6.54 -9.85 22.64
C PRO A 253 -7.81 -9.93 21.78
N ARG A 254 -8.47 -11.09 21.82
CA ARG A 254 -9.72 -11.35 21.07
C ARG A 254 -10.96 -10.91 21.85
N GLU A 255 -10.89 -10.97 23.17
CA GLU A 255 -12.00 -10.61 24.05
C GLU A 255 -12.10 -9.08 24.18
N GLY A 256 -13.32 -8.56 24.20
CA GLY A 256 -13.56 -7.12 24.35
C GLY A 256 -13.25 -6.30 23.09
N ILE A 257 -13.17 -6.93 21.91
CA ILE A 257 -13.08 -6.17 20.66
C ILE A 257 -14.40 -5.43 20.45
N GLU A 258 -14.29 -4.11 20.32
CA GLU A 258 -15.42 -3.24 20.02
C GLU A 258 -15.13 -2.44 18.75
N LEU A 259 -15.96 -2.67 17.74
CA LEU A 259 -15.92 -2.01 16.45
C LEU A 259 -16.95 -0.87 16.41
N ALA A 260 -16.56 0.23 15.80
CA ALA A 260 -17.45 1.32 15.46
C ALA A 260 -17.24 1.74 14.00
N ARG A 261 -18.30 2.29 13.39
CA ARG A 261 -18.15 2.97 12.10
C ARG A 261 -17.24 4.17 12.24
N VAL A 262 -16.20 4.22 11.41
CA VAL A 262 -15.24 5.32 11.39
C VAL A 262 -15.84 6.49 10.60
N GLN A 263 -16.09 7.60 11.30
CA GLN A 263 -16.53 8.85 10.68
C GLN A 263 -15.39 9.88 10.56
N ASP A 264 -14.39 9.79 11.44
CA ASP A 264 -13.20 10.62 11.44
C ASP A 264 -11.96 9.76 11.22
N PHE A 265 -11.24 10.02 10.12
CA PHE A 265 -10.01 9.33 9.75
C PHE A 265 -8.75 10.02 10.28
N THR A 266 -8.87 11.16 10.97
CA THR A 266 -7.73 11.91 11.54
C THR A 266 -6.83 11.03 12.42
N PRO A 267 -7.36 10.19 13.33
CA PRO A 267 -6.52 9.30 14.14
C PRO A 267 -5.66 8.32 13.32
N TYR A 268 -6.17 7.86 12.17
CA TYR A 268 -5.47 6.93 11.28
C TYR A 268 -4.39 7.64 10.44
N LEU A 269 -4.63 8.91 10.09
CA LEU A 269 -3.62 9.76 9.48
C LEU A 269 -2.43 9.96 10.43
N ASP A 270 -2.71 10.38 11.66
CA ASP A 270 -1.71 10.69 12.67
C ASP A 270 -0.91 9.45 13.05
N GLY A 271 -1.58 8.32 13.30
CA GLY A 271 -0.87 7.08 13.65
C GLY A 271 -0.04 6.51 12.49
N HIS A 272 -0.44 6.71 11.22
CA HIS A 272 0.41 6.32 10.07
C HIS A 272 1.64 7.24 9.94
N VAL A 273 1.59 8.49 10.41
CA VAL A 273 2.78 9.38 10.50
C VAL A 273 3.73 8.83 11.54
N GLU A 274 3.20 8.54 12.72
CA GLU A 274 3.95 8.05 13.85
C GLU A 274 4.60 6.69 13.56
N MET A 275 3.89 5.78 12.89
CA MET A 275 4.42 4.49 12.45
C MET A 275 5.63 4.67 11.50
N LEU A 276 5.53 5.53 10.48
CA LEU A 276 6.65 5.79 9.56
C LEU A 276 7.86 6.39 10.28
N ARG A 277 7.60 7.28 11.26
CA ARG A 277 8.65 7.87 12.11
C ARG A 277 9.39 6.79 12.90
N ARG A 278 8.67 5.83 13.48
CA ARG A 278 9.23 4.74 14.28
C ARG A 278 10.00 3.72 13.44
N LEU A 279 9.58 3.48 12.20
CA LEU A 279 10.29 2.59 11.26
C LEU A 279 11.54 3.23 10.63
N GLY A 280 11.91 4.46 11.00
CA GLY A 280 13.11 5.13 10.50
C GLY A 280 13.06 5.49 9.00
N THR A 281 11.85 5.56 8.43
CA THR A 281 11.61 5.88 7.01
C THR A 281 11.07 7.30 6.79
N ALA A 282 11.04 8.13 7.85
CA ALA A 282 10.65 9.54 7.84
C ALA A 282 11.87 10.49 7.84
#